data_AF-U1NL60-F1
#
_entry.id   AF-U1NL60-F1
#
_cell.length_a   1.000
_cell.length_b   1.000
_cell.length_c   1.000
_cell.angle_alpha   90.00
_cell.angle_beta   90.00
_cell.angle_gamma   90.00
#
_symmetry.space_group_name_H-M   'P 1'
#
loop_
_entity.id
_entity.type
_entity.pdbx_description
1 polymer ?
#
loop_
_entity_poly.entity_id
_entity_poly.type
_entity_poly.pdbx_seq_one_letter_code
_entity_poly.pdbx_strand_id
1 'polypeptide(L)'
;MIFVTHLLIGAVIDRIKGVPIGWALIGSALPDLIDKPLAMAGVFDVYHSIGHSFVSVICLGGIVVLTKYGKLIFLGWSSHIALDLFQIAINGRFTDLLFIFWPWLQSPSPLALPPGAFVFYYLGSPGFFVEIVLWVGIVTKWAQTRLL
;
A
#
# COMPACT_ATOMS: atom_id res chain seq x y z
N MET A 1 -4.41 -1.78 3.86
CA MET A 1 -5.60 -0.89 3.88
C MET A 1 -6.43 -1.18 2.62
N ILE A 2 -7.56 -0.51 2.34
CA ILE A 2 -8.18 -0.71 1.02
C ILE A 2 -7.40 0.07 -0.05
N PHE A 3 -7.35 -0.50 -1.27
CA PHE A 3 -6.52 0.00 -2.37
C PHE A 3 -6.61 1.51 -2.60
N VAL A 4 -7.83 2.06 -2.51
CA VAL A 4 -8.10 3.49 -2.69
C VAL A 4 -7.27 4.37 -1.73
N THR A 5 -7.02 3.92 -0.51
CA THR A 5 -6.22 4.67 0.46
C THR A 5 -4.77 4.79 0.05
N HIS A 6 -4.20 3.73 -0.50
CA HIS A 6 -2.83 3.78 -0.99
C HIS A 6 -2.69 4.80 -2.13
N LEU A 7 -3.65 4.81 -3.06
CA LEU A 7 -3.70 5.80 -4.15
C LEU A 7 -3.85 7.23 -3.63
N LEU A 8 -4.72 7.46 -2.64
CA LEU A 8 -4.92 8.76 -2.01
C LEU A 8 -3.62 9.25 -1.35
N ILE A 9 -2.92 8.38 -0.63
CA ILE A 9 -1.65 8.72 0.02
C ILE A 9 -0.57 8.99 -1.03
N GLY A 10 -0.47 8.20 -2.09
CA GLY A 10 0.42 8.46 -3.23
C GLY A 10 0.15 9.83 -3.87
N ALA A 11 -1.11 10.19 -4.08
CA ALA A 11 -1.50 11.51 -4.61
C ALA A 11 -1.14 12.66 -3.65
N VAL A 12 -1.32 12.46 -2.34
CA VAL A 12 -0.92 13.43 -1.31
C VAL A 12 0.60 13.62 -1.31
N ILE A 13 1.38 12.54 -1.45
CA ILE A 13 2.84 12.60 -1.54
C ILE A 13 3.26 13.43 -2.76
N ASP A 14 2.72 13.15 -3.96
CA ASP A 14 3.02 13.91 -5.17
C ASP A 14 2.71 15.40 -4.96
N ARG A 15 1.55 15.72 -4.36
CA ARG A 15 1.15 17.09 -4.04
C ARG A 15 2.11 17.79 -3.08
N ILE A 16 2.50 17.13 -1.99
CA ILE A 16 3.45 17.68 -1.01
C ILE A 16 4.82 17.93 -1.66
N LYS A 17 5.22 17.08 -2.60
CA LYS A 17 6.49 17.22 -3.32
C LYS A 17 6.44 18.25 -4.46
N GLY A 18 5.27 18.86 -4.72
CA GLY A 18 5.12 19.89 -5.75
C GLY A 18 5.32 19.38 -7.18
N VAL A 19 5.10 18.09 -7.41
CA VAL A 19 5.21 17.48 -8.74
C VAL A 19 3.83 17.24 -9.35
N PRO A 20 3.72 17.10 -10.68
CA PRO A 20 2.51 16.58 -11.29
C PRO A 20 2.12 15.26 -10.64
N ILE A 21 0.84 15.14 -10.27
CA ILE A 21 0.29 13.90 -9.69
C ILE A 21 0.58 12.76 -10.67
N GLY A 22 1.22 11.70 -10.19
CA GLY A 22 1.47 10.53 -11.02
C GLY A 22 2.53 9.61 -10.46
N TRP A 23 3.71 10.10 -10.07
CA TRP A 23 4.84 9.20 -9.81
C TRP A 23 4.73 8.45 -8.49
N ALA A 24 4.43 9.14 -7.38
CA ALA A 24 4.17 8.48 -6.11
C ALA A 24 2.82 7.77 -6.12
N LEU A 25 1.82 8.30 -6.82
CA LEU A 25 0.55 7.58 -7.05
C LEU A 25 0.78 6.24 -7.75
N ILE A 26 1.50 6.21 -8.87
CA ILE A 26 1.88 4.98 -9.58
C ILE A 26 2.67 4.06 -8.65
N GLY A 27 3.68 4.60 -7.97
CA GLY A 27 4.46 3.85 -6.98
C GLY A 27 3.58 3.16 -5.93
N SER A 28 2.58 3.88 -5.43
CA SER A 28 1.63 3.35 -4.44
C SER A 28 0.61 2.36 -5.01
N ALA A 29 0.44 2.29 -6.33
CA ALA A 29 -0.47 1.32 -6.95
C ALA A 29 0.22 -0.02 -7.24
N LEU A 30 1.52 0.01 -7.53
CA LEU A 30 2.26 -1.12 -8.09
C LEU A 30 2.29 -2.40 -7.23
N PRO A 31 2.47 -2.36 -5.89
CA PRO A 31 2.48 -3.59 -5.09
C PRO A 31 1.25 -4.45 -5.33
N ASP A 32 0.09 -3.81 -5.29
CA ASP A 32 -1.21 -4.43 -5.52
C ASP A 32 -1.45 -4.85 -6.96
N LEU A 33 -1.02 -4.03 -7.93
CA LEU A 33 -1.15 -4.36 -9.35
C LEU A 33 -0.22 -5.50 -9.79
N ILE A 34 0.78 -5.85 -8.98
CA ILE A 34 1.63 -7.01 -9.20
C ILE A 34 1.03 -8.22 -8.48
N ASP A 35 0.83 -8.12 -7.17
CA ASP A 35 0.52 -9.31 -6.37
C ASP A 35 -0.91 -9.80 -6.56
N LYS A 36 -1.89 -8.89 -6.65
CA LYS A 36 -3.29 -9.29 -6.75
C LYS A 36 -3.59 -10.05 -8.04
N PRO A 37 -3.16 -9.58 -9.24
CA PRO A 37 -3.37 -10.35 -10.47
C PRO A 37 -2.65 -11.70 -10.46
N LEU A 38 -1.43 -11.77 -9.92
CA LEU A 38 -0.68 -13.03 -9.82
C LEU A 38 -1.40 -14.04 -8.91
N ALA A 39 -1.89 -13.59 -7.76
CA ALA A 39 -2.67 -14.44 -6.86
C ALA A 39 -4.01 -14.88 -7.47
N MET A 40 -4.73 -13.97 -8.13
CA MET A 40 -6.00 -14.29 -8.81
C MET A 40 -5.81 -15.26 -9.97
N ALA A 41 -4.65 -15.23 -10.63
CA ALA A 41 -4.28 -16.17 -11.68
C ALA A 41 -3.78 -17.53 -11.13
N GLY A 42 -3.69 -17.70 -9.80
CA GLY A 42 -3.21 -18.91 -9.16
C GLY A 42 -1.69 -19.11 -9.21
N VAL A 43 -0.93 -18.04 -9.50
CA VAL A 43 0.54 -18.09 -9.49
C VAL A 43 1.06 -18.19 -8.05
N PHE A 44 0.39 -17.50 -7.12
CA PHE A 44 0.70 -17.53 -5.69
C PHE A 44 -0.58 -17.69 -4.87
N ASP A 45 -0.48 -18.38 -3.73
CA ASP A 45 -1.62 -18.61 -2.83
C ASP A 45 -1.88 -17.44 -1.86
N VAL A 46 -1.12 -16.35 -1.98
CA VAL A 46 -1.18 -15.17 -1.11
C VAL A 46 -1.27 -13.89 -1.92
N TYR A 47 -2.02 -12.91 -1.40
CA TYR A 47 -2.22 -11.60 -2.04
C TYR A 47 -1.14 -10.56 -1.70
N HIS A 48 -0.24 -10.88 -0.76
CA HIS A 48 1.00 -10.14 -0.51
C HIS A 48 2.17 -11.08 -0.79
N SER A 49 2.86 -10.85 -1.91
CA SER A 49 3.95 -11.68 -2.42
C SER A 49 5.16 -10.82 -2.82
N ILE A 50 5.63 -10.92 -4.06
CA ILE A 50 6.81 -10.20 -4.54
C ILE A 50 6.66 -8.69 -4.38
N GLY A 51 5.52 -8.10 -4.75
CA GLY A 51 5.26 -6.66 -4.74
C GLY A 51 5.28 -6.03 -3.35
N HIS A 52 4.91 -6.80 -2.32
CA HIS A 52 4.89 -6.37 -0.93
C HIS A 52 6.14 -6.79 -0.12
N SER A 53 7.06 -7.52 -0.72
CA SER A 53 8.27 -8.03 -0.05
C SER A 53 9.37 -6.97 0.09
N PHE A 54 10.28 -7.16 1.05
CA PHE A 54 11.53 -6.39 1.16
C PHE A 54 12.39 -6.48 -0.10
N VAL A 55 12.33 -7.60 -0.83
CA VAL A 55 13.07 -7.77 -2.09
C VAL A 55 12.66 -6.69 -3.08
N SER A 56 11.35 -6.44 -3.24
CA SER A 56 10.87 -5.38 -4.12
C SER A 56 11.39 -4.00 -3.70
N VAL A 57 11.36 -3.69 -2.40
CA VAL A 57 11.84 -2.41 -1.86
C VAL A 57 13.33 -2.22 -2.14
N ILE A 58 14.16 -3.24 -1.92
CA ILE A 58 15.60 -3.18 -2.18
C ILE A 58 15.87 -3.00 -3.68
N CYS A 59 15.24 -3.81 -4.54
CA CYS A 59 15.40 -3.71 -5.98
C CYS A 59 14.97 -2.33 -6.51
N LEU A 60 13.85 -1.79 -6.01
CA LEU A 60 13.40 -0.43 -6.33
C LEU A 60 14.34 0.64 -5.79
N GLY A 61 14.92 0.45 -4.60
CA GLY A 61 15.97 1.32 -4.06
C GLY A 61 17.16 1.44 -5.02
N GLY A 62 17.49 0.37 -5.74
CA GLY A 62 18.45 0.41 -6.85
C GLY A 62 17.99 1.26 -8.03
N ILE A 63 16.70 1.28 -8.36
CA ILE A 63 16.13 2.11 -9.45
C ILE A 63 16.05 3.60 -9.06
N VAL A 64 15.88 3.91 -7.78
CA VAL A 64 15.82 5.28 -7.24
C VAL A 64 17.05 6.10 -7.58
N VAL A 65 18.24 5.48 -7.56
CA VAL A 65 19.50 6.17 -7.87
C VAL A 65 19.71 6.38 -9.37
N LEU A 66 18.98 5.65 -10.21
CA LEU A 66 19.17 5.64 -11.66
C LEU A 66 18.25 6.61 -12.41
N THR A 67 17.20 7.15 -11.78
CA THR A 67 16.17 7.90 -12.50
C THR A 67 15.67 9.14 -11.75
N LYS A 68 15.27 10.18 -12.52
CA LYS A 68 14.75 11.45 -11.99
C LYS A 68 13.52 11.26 -11.09
N TYR A 69 12.61 10.35 -11.47
CA TYR A 69 11.34 10.13 -10.76
C TYR A 69 11.33 8.86 -9.91
N GLY A 70 12.40 8.04 -9.92
CA GLY A 70 12.49 6.81 -9.15
C GLY A 70 12.29 7.03 -7.64
N LYS A 71 12.78 8.16 -7.11
CA LYS A 71 12.55 8.57 -5.71
C LYS A 71 11.07 8.65 -5.34
N LEU A 72 10.23 9.16 -6.24
CA LEU A 72 8.80 9.32 -5.99
C LEU A 72 8.05 7.99 -6.10
N ILE A 73 8.39 7.18 -7.10
CA ILE A 73 7.86 5.82 -7.26
C ILE A 73 8.18 5.00 -6.00
N PHE A 74 9.44 5.03 -5.55
CA PHE A 74 9.86 4.33 -4.34
C PHE A 74 9.16 4.85 -3.09
N LEU A 75 8.96 6.16 -2.96
CA LEU A 75 8.24 6.73 -1.82
C LEU A 75 6.78 6.29 -1.82
N GLY A 76 6.12 6.29 -2.98
CA GLY A 76 4.76 5.75 -3.15
C GLY A 76 4.67 4.28 -2.78
N TRP A 77 5.56 3.46 -3.31
CA TRP A 77 5.62 2.02 -3.03
C TRP A 77 5.90 1.73 -1.56
N SER A 78 6.87 2.42 -0.97
CA SER A 78 7.22 2.27 0.44
C SER A 78 6.06 2.72 1.33
N SER A 79 5.34 3.77 0.95
CA SER A 79 4.14 4.21 1.69
C SER A 79 3.04 3.16 1.64
N HIS A 80 2.89 2.44 0.52
CA HIS A 80 1.92 1.36 0.41
C HIS A 80 2.20 0.26 1.44
N ILE A 81 3.42 -0.29 1.40
CA ILE A 81 3.84 -1.36 2.32
C ILE A 81 3.76 -0.89 3.77
N ALA A 82 4.17 0.35 4.06
CA ALA A 82 4.09 0.90 5.41
C ALA A 82 2.64 0.97 5.94
N LEU A 83 1.68 1.34 5.10
CA LEU A 83 0.27 1.38 5.47
C LEU A 83 -0.31 -0.01 5.69
N ASP A 84 0.12 -1.02 4.94
CA ASP A 84 -0.29 -2.41 5.19
C ASP A 84 0.30 -2.97 6.46
N LEU A 85 1.60 -2.77 6.70
CA LEU A 85 2.23 -3.14 7.98
C LEU A 85 1.49 -2.50 9.16
N PHE A 86 1.21 -1.20 9.06
CA PHE A 86 0.47 -0.48 10.08
C PHE A 86 -0.94 -1.05 10.27
N GLN A 87 -1.70 -1.26 9.19
CA GLN A 87 -3.06 -1.79 9.26
C GLN A 87 -3.10 -3.22 9.80
N ILE A 88 -2.15 -4.07 9.44
CA ILE A 88 -2.04 -5.45 9.96
C ILE A 88 -1.76 -5.42 11.47
N ALA A 89 -0.83 -4.57 11.90
CA ALA A 89 -0.45 -4.44 13.31
C ALA A 89 -1.60 -3.94 14.18
N ILE A 90 -2.29 -2.87 13.79
CA ILE A 90 -3.40 -2.31 14.59
C ILE A 90 -4.63 -3.22 14.63
N ASN A 91 -4.76 -4.15 13.66
CA ASN A 91 -5.80 -5.17 13.67
C ASN A 91 -5.36 -6.46 14.39
N GLY A 92 -4.20 -6.46 15.06
CA GLY A 92 -3.74 -7.56 15.90
C GLY A 92 -3.21 -8.78 15.13
N ARG A 93 -3.02 -8.68 13.81
CA ARG A 93 -2.60 -9.79 12.94
C ARG A 93 -1.08 -9.86 12.78
N PHE A 94 -0.34 -9.78 13.89
CA PHE A 94 1.13 -9.61 13.86
C PHE A 94 1.89 -10.70 13.09
N THR A 95 1.41 -11.94 13.07
CA THR A 95 2.02 -13.01 12.27
C THR A 95 1.95 -12.76 10.77
N ASP A 96 0.95 -11.99 10.31
CA ASP A 96 0.83 -11.65 8.89
C ASP A 96 1.90 -10.67 8.45
N LEU A 97 2.53 -9.90 9.36
CA LEU A 97 3.66 -9.01 9.04
C LEU A 97 4.85 -9.75 8.40
N LEU A 98 4.91 -11.09 8.56
CA LEU A 98 5.90 -11.93 7.90
C LEU A 98 5.82 -11.88 6.36
N PHE A 99 4.73 -11.37 5.77
CA PHE A 99 4.62 -11.18 4.31
C PHE A 99 5.80 -10.40 3.73
N ILE A 100 6.40 -9.48 4.50
CA ILE A 100 7.51 -8.66 4.01
C ILE A 100 8.78 -9.49 3.74
N PHE A 101 8.88 -10.67 4.34
CA PHE A 101 9.99 -11.62 4.14
C PHE A 101 9.63 -12.72 3.12
N TRP A 102 8.54 -12.56 2.37
CA TRP A 102 8.23 -13.45 1.25
C TRP A 102 9.41 -13.46 0.25
N PRO A 103 9.81 -14.62 -0.32
CA PRO A 103 9.17 -15.94 -0.21
C PRO A 103 9.69 -16.82 0.93
N TRP A 104 10.61 -16.32 1.76
CA TRP A 104 11.30 -17.16 2.76
C TRP A 104 10.47 -17.43 4.00
N LEU A 105 9.63 -16.46 4.41
CA LEU A 105 8.71 -16.63 5.53
C LEU A 105 7.28 -16.39 5.06
N GLN A 106 6.36 -17.11 5.68
CA GLN A 106 4.93 -16.97 5.46
C GLN A 106 4.21 -17.05 6.80
N SER A 107 3.13 -16.29 6.95
CA SER A 107 2.22 -16.44 8.08
C SER A 107 1.68 -17.88 8.11
N PRO A 108 1.57 -18.53 9.28
CA PRO A 108 0.93 -19.83 9.40
C PRO A 108 -0.58 -19.78 9.10
N SER A 109 -1.18 -18.57 9.10
CA SER A 109 -2.61 -18.36 8.83
C SER A 109 -2.84 -17.08 8.03
N PRO A 110 -2.32 -17.01 6.78
CA PRO A 110 -2.36 -15.79 5.99
C PRO A 110 -3.81 -15.39 5.70
N LEU A 111 -4.08 -14.08 5.70
CA LEU A 111 -5.35 -13.54 5.24
C LEU A 111 -5.43 -13.62 3.71
N ALA A 112 -5.59 -14.83 3.17
CA ALA A 112 -5.61 -15.12 1.74
C ALA A 112 -6.95 -14.74 1.07
N LEU A 113 -7.49 -13.57 1.41
CA LEU A 113 -8.76 -13.09 0.88
C LEU A 113 -8.54 -12.30 -0.42
N PRO A 114 -9.33 -12.57 -1.48
CA PRO A 114 -9.31 -11.72 -2.67
C PRO A 114 -9.76 -10.30 -2.33
N PRO A 115 -9.40 -9.29 -3.16
CA PRO A 115 -9.63 -7.89 -2.85
C PRO A 115 -11.09 -7.56 -2.51
N GLY A 116 -12.06 -8.13 -3.23
CA GLY A 116 -13.48 -7.93 -2.96
C GLY A 116 -13.91 -8.47 -1.59
N ALA A 117 -13.48 -9.68 -1.23
CA ALA A 117 -13.80 -10.28 0.07
C ALA A 117 -13.09 -9.57 1.22
N PHE A 118 -11.86 -9.10 0.98
CA PHE A 118 -11.09 -8.33 1.97
C PHE A 118 -11.80 -7.04 2.37
N VAL A 119 -12.46 -6.32 1.44
CA VAL A 119 -13.23 -5.11 1.78
C VAL A 119 -14.26 -5.41 2.86
N PHE A 120 -15.07 -6.45 2.70
CA PHE A 120 -16.11 -6.81 3.67
C PHE A 120 -15.52 -7.29 4.99
N TYR A 121 -14.45 -8.08 4.94
CA TYR A 121 -13.72 -8.51 6.14
C TYR A 121 -13.14 -7.31 6.92
N TYR A 122 -12.73 -6.26 6.21
CA TYR A 122 -12.07 -5.11 6.78
C TYR A 122 -13.03 -4.11 7.45
N LEU A 123 -14.30 -4.08 7.03
CA LEU A 123 -15.31 -3.19 7.59
C LEU A 123 -15.44 -3.37 9.11
N GLY A 124 -15.44 -2.26 9.84
CA GLY A 124 -15.58 -2.26 11.30
C GLY A 124 -14.32 -2.69 12.06
N SER A 125 -13.21 -3.01 11.38
CA SER A 125 -11.93 -3.24 12.05
C SER A 125 -11.33 -1.93 12.61
N PRO A 126 -10.43 -2.00 13.61
CA PRO A 126 -9.67 -0.83 14.06
C PRO A 126 -9.01 -0.05 12.92
N GLY A 127 -8.38 -0.75 11.97
CA GLY A 127 -7.77 -0.11 10.81
C GLY A 127 -8.75 0.62 9.91
N PHE A 128 -9.95 0.06 9.73
CA PHE A 128 -10.99 0.73 8.94
C PHE A 128 -11.36 2.09 9.52
N PHE A 129 -11.50 2.21 10.85
CA PHE A 129 -11.78 3.51 11.46
C PHE A 129 -10.63 4.50 11.30
N VAL A 130 -9.38 4.05 11.42
CA VAL A 130 -8.22 4.92 11.16
C VAL A 130 -8.23 5.42 9.72
N GLU A 131 -8.57 4.56 8.77
CA GLU A 131 -8.66 4.88 7.36
C GLU A 131 -9.74 5.93 7.06
N ILE A 132 -10.90 5.83 7.69
CA ILE A 132 -11.95 6.86 7.60
C ILE A 132 -11.45 8.20 8.15
N VAL A 133 -10.75 8.21 9.28
CA VAL A 133 -10.17 9.44 9.86
C VAL A 133 -9.15 10.06 8.90
N LEU A 134 -8.29 9.24 8.28
CA LEU A 134 -7.34 9.69 7.27
C LEU A 134 -8.05 10.33 6.07
N TRP A 135 -9.11 9.69 5.56
CA TRP A 135 -9.88 10.21 4.43
C TRP A 135 -10.54 11.54 4.74
N VAL A 136 -11.21 11.64 5.88
CA VAL A 136 -11.84 12.89 6.34
C VAL A 136 -10.77 13.98 6.46
N GLY A 137 -9.63 13.70 7.09
CA GLY A 137 -8.52 14.65 7.21
C GLY A 137 -8.01 15.17 5.86
N ILE A 138 -7.81 14.26 4.90
CA ILE A 138 -7.38 14.61 3.53
C ILE A 138 -8.44 15.50 2.84
N VAL A 139 -9.71 15.11 2.89
CA VAL A 139 -10.81 15.86 2.26
C VAL A 139 -10.98 17.24 2.91
N THR A 140 -10.95 17.33 4.23
CA THR A 140 -11.03 18.61 4.95
C THR A 140 -9.87 19.51 4.58
N LYS A 141 -8.64 19.00 4.56
CA LYS A 141 -7.48 19.80 4.19
C LYS A 141 -7.56 20.26 2.73
N TRP A 142 -8.03 19.38 1.85
CA TRP A 142 -8.23 19.69 0.44
C TRP A 142 -9.25 20.82 0.25
N ALA A 143 -10.40 20.74 0.92
CA ALA A 143 -11.45 21.77 0.88
C ALA A 143 -10.92 23.14 1.37
N GLN A 144 -10.16 23.17 2.46
CA GLN A 144 -9.54 24.40 2.97
C GLN A 144 -8.61 25.07 1.94
N THR A 145 -7.85 24.28 1.17
CA THR A 145 -6.94 24.83 0.14
C THR A 145 -7.62 25.30 -1.14
N ARG A 146 -8.94 25.10 -1.27
CA ARG A 146 -9.74 25.56 -2.42
C ARG A 146 -10.61 26.76 -2.10
N LEU A 147 -10.85 27.02 -0.81
CA LEU A 147 -11.64 28.14 -0.30
C LEU A 147 -10.81 29.37 0.08
N LEU A 148 -9.47 29.24 0.03
CA LEU A 148 -8.47 30.30 0.25
C LEU A 148 -7.70 30.52 -1.05
#